data_AF-A0A0F9Q455-F1
#
_entry.id   AF-A0A0F9Q455-F1
#
_cell.length_a   1.000
_cell.length_b   1.000
_cell.length_c   1.000
_cell.angle_alpha   90.00
_cell.angle_beta   90.00
_cell.angle_gamma   90.00
#
_symmetry.space_group_name_H-M   'P 1'
#
loop_
_entity.id
_entity.type
_entity.pdbx_description
1 polymer ?
#
loop_
_entity_poly.entity_id
_entity_poly.type
_entity_poly.pdbx_seq_one_letter_code
_entity_poly.pdbx_strand_id
1 'polypeptide(L)' 'MNILQRSTKATCGLFEREIVVPSEKVGAMKKRLRDKGFVIVGTSESIGRNRKIWFVPAGMGF' A
#
# COMPACT_ATOMS: atom_id res chain seq x y z
N MET A 1 15.26 26.36 9.44
CA MET A 1 15.06 24.91 9.59
C MET A 1 14.73 24.32 8.23
N ASN A 2 15.58 23.44 7.70
CA ASN A 2 15.31 22.73 6.44
C ASN A 2 14.53 21.44 6.77
N ILE A 3 13.22 21.45 6.58
CA ILE A 3 12.37 20.25 6.71
C ILE A 3 12.45 19.50 5.38
N LEU A 4 13.57 18.84 5.15
CA LEU A 4 13.61 17.68 4.27
C LEU A 4 13.83 16.48 5.18
N GLN A 5 12.78 16.15 5.95
CA GLN A 5 12.68 14.84 6.58
C GLN A 5 12.57 13.84 5.44
N ARG A 6 13.74 13.39 4.98
CA ARG A 6 13.88 12.34 3.97
C ARG A 6 13.14 11.14 4.54
N SER A 7 11.95 10.86 4.02
CA SER A 7 11.20 9.69 4.40
C SER A 7 12.05 8.48 4.02
N THR A 8 12.73 7.88 4.99
CA THR A 8 13.46 6.61 4.84
C THR A 8 12.51 5.45 4.54
N LYS A 9 11.20 5.71 4.53
CA LYS A 9 10.12 4.83 4.08
C LYS A 9 9.56 5.20 2.70
N ALA A 10 10.33 5.86 1.85
CA ALA A 10 10.10 5.70 0.43
C ALA A 10 10.58 4.29 0.08
N THR A 11 9.67 3.31 0.07
CA THR A 11 9.91 1.98 -0.53
C THR A 11 10.00 2.11 -2.06
N CYS A 12 10.61 3.18 -2.55
CA CYS A 12 10.77 3.46 -3.97
C CYS A 12 11.49 2.28 -4.64
N GLY A 13 10.70 1.49 -5.38
CA GLY A 13 11.13 0.98 -6.68
C GLY A 13 11.01 -0.53 -6.87
N LEU A 14 11.32 -1.37 -5.88
CA LEU A 14 11.59 -2.79 -6.19
C LEU A 14 10.48 -3.78 -5.78
N PHE A 15 9.69 -3.46 -4.75
CA PHE A 15 8.72 -4.41 -4.18
C PHE A 15 7.34 -3.84 -3.86
N GLU A 16 7.14 -2.53 -4.06
CA GLU A 16 5.80 -1.94 -4.00
C GLU A 16 4.95 -2.49 -5.14
N ARG A 17 3.87 -3.18 -4.78
CA ARG A 17 2.84 -3.65 -5.70
C ARG A 17 1.61 -2.78 -5.56
N GLU A 18 0.98 -2.48 -6.69
CA GLU A 18 -0.30 -1.77 -6.76
C GLU A 18 -1.41 -2.75 -7.16
N ILE A 19 -2.58 -2.62 -6.55
CA ILE A 19 -3.82 -3.22 -7.04
C ILE A 19 -4.95 -2.20 -7.05
N VAL A 20 -5.73 -2.20 -8.14
CA VAL A 20 -6.97 -1.43 -8.26
C VAL A 20 -8.13 -2.34 -7.87
N VAL A 21 -8.95 -1.89 -6.92
CA VAL A 21 -10.10 -2.65 -6.42
C VAL A 21 -11.33 -1.76 -6.34
N PRO A 22 -12.54 -2.29 -6.58
CA PRO A 22 -13.77 -1.56 -6.31
C PRO A 22 -13.83 -1.11 -4.85
N SER A 23 -14.29 0.11 -4.61
CA SER A 23 -14.32 0.75 -3.29
C SER A 23 -15.03 -0.12 -2.24
N GLU A 24 -16.09 -0.83 -2.63
CA GLU A 24 -16.85 -1.76 -1.79
C GLU A 24 -16.03 -2.99 -1.36
N LYS A 25 -15.01 -3.40 -2.14
CA LYS A 25 -14.18 -4.59 -1.90
C LYS A 25 -12.83 -4.28 -1.25
N VAL A 26 -12.53 -3.00 -1.00
CA VAL A 26 -11.25 -2.56 -0.43
C VAL A 26 -11.01 -3.19 0.93
N GLY A 27 -12.02 -3.24 1.81
CA GLY A 27 -11.89 -3.86 3.13
C GLY A 27 -11.51 -5.34 3.05
N ALA A 28 -12.21 -6.10 2.20
CA ALA A 28 -11.94 -7.52 1.98
C ALA A 28 -10.55 -7.74 1.36
N MET A 29 -10.15 -6.90 0.39
CA MET A 29 -8.83 -6.98 -0.22
C MET A 29 -7.71 -6.68 0.77
N LYS A 30 -7.88 -5.65 1.62
CA LYS A 30 -6.93 -5.34 2.70
C LYS A 30 -6.75 -6.53 3.65
N LYS A 31 -7.84 -7.19 4.04
CA LYS A 31 -7.78 -8.40 4.89
C LYS A 31 -7.02 -9.51 4.18
N ARG A 32 -7.37 -9.83 2.92
CA ARG A 32 -6.71 -10.87 2.13
C ARG A 32 -5.21 -10.62 1.93
N LEU A 33 -4.81 -9.37 1.75
CA LEU A 33 -3.39 -8.99 1.64
C LEU A 33 -2.66 -9.25 2.96
N ARG A 34 -3.23 -8.88 4.11
CA ARG A 34 -2.64 -9.17 5.42
C ARG A 34 -2.55 -10.67 5.71
N ASP A 35 -3.62 -11.43 5.42
CA ASP A 35 -3.67 -12.89 5.56
C ASP A 35 -2.57 -13.58 4.76
N LYS A 36 -2.26 -13.05 3.57
CA LYS A 36 -1.19 -13.54 2.71
C LYS A 36 0.22 -13.07 3.11
N GLY A 37 0.35 -12.37 4.23
CA GLY A 37 1.63 -11.82 4.68
C GLY A 37 2.09 -10.63 3.84
N PHE A 38 1.19 -9.76 3.38
CA PHE A 38 1.57 -8.47 2.82
C PHE A 38 1.28 -7.32 3.79
N VAL A 39 2.16 -6.33 3.79
CA VAL A 39 2.01 -5.06 4.50
C VAL A 39 1.44 -4.02 3.54
N ILE A 40 0.34 -3.38 3.93
CA ILE A 40 -0.26 -2.29 3.16
C ILE A 40 0.51 -1.01 3.48
N VAL A 41 1.06 -0.37 2.45
CA VAL A 41 1.85 0.87 2.59
C VAL A 41 1.01 2.12 2.32
N GLY A 42 -0.08 2.00 1.55
CA GLY A 42 -0.97 3.12 1.30
C GLY A 42 -2.24 2.72 0.57
N THR A 43 -3.20 3.65 0.53
CA THR A 43 -4.37 3.57 -0.35
C THR A 43 -4.67 4.92 -0.96
N SER A 44 -5.03 4.93 -2.25
CA SER A 44 -5.48 6.13 -2.93
C SER A 44 -6.83 6.58 -2.38
N GLU A 45 -7.08 7.88 -2.42
CA GLU A 45 -8.44 8.41 -2.39
C GLU A 45 -9.25 7.89 -3.58
N SER A 46 -10.56 7.79 -3.42
CA SER A 46 -11.44 7.18 -4.42
C SER A 46 -11.37 7.95 -5.75
N ILE A 47 -10.86 7.30 -6.80
CA ILE A 47 -11.02 7.77 -8.18
C ILE A 47 -12.27 7.06 -8.71
N GLY A 48 -13.44 7.68 -8.51
CA GLY A 48 -14.74 7.09 -8.85
C GLY A 48 -15.10 5.89 -7.98
N ARG A 49 -15.47 4.76 -8.60
CA ARG A 49 -15.86 3.51 -7.88
C ARG A 49 -14.69 2.62 -7.48
N ASN A 50 -13.45 3.02 -7.77
CA ASN A 50 -12.25 2.22 -7.53
C ASN A 50 -11.27 2.92 -6.57
N ARG A 51 -10.47 2.11 -5.87
CA ARG A 51 -9.32 2.56 -5.07
C ARG A 51 -8.08 1.75 -5.40
N LYS A 52 -6.95 2.43 -5.34
CA LYS A 52 -5.64 1.80 -5.42
C LYS A 52 -5.17 1.42 -4.02
N ILE A 53 -4.55 0.26 -3.89
CA ILE A 53 -3.88 -0.20 -2.67
C ILE A 53 -2.43 -0.49 -3.03
N TRP A 54 -1.51 0.12 -2.32
CA TRP A 54 -0.09 -0.18 -2.40
C TRP A 54 0.31 -1.10 -1.24
N PHE A 55 1.07 -2.15 -1.54
CA PHE A 55 1.49 -3.14 -0.54
C PHE A 55 2.84 -3.79 -0.88
N VAL A 56 3.50 -4.36 0.13
CA VAL A 56 4.83 -5.00 0.06
C VAL A 56 4.80 -6.33 0.84
N PRO A 57 5.65 -7.32 0.54
CA PRO A 57 5.71 -8.57 1.32
C PRO A 57 6.19 -8.32 2.76
N ALA A 58 5.51 -8.95 3.73
CA ALA A 58 5.95 -9.03 5.12
C ALA A 58 7.14 -9.99 5.17
N GLY A 59 8.34 -9.44 5.35
CA GLY A 59 9.60 -10.17 5.19
C GLY A 59 10.70 -9.31 4.57
N MET A 60 10.36 -8.17 3.97
CA MET A 60 11.30 -7.05 3.76
C MET A 60 11.24 -6.06 4.91
N GLY A 61 11.24 -6.59 6.13
CA GLY A 61 11.40 -5.82 7.35
C GLY A 61 12.89 -5.73 7.69
N PHE A 62 13.31 -4.52 8.04
CA PHE A 62 14.40 -4.28 8.97
C PHE A 62 14.26 -5.13 10.24
#